data_AF-A0A7X2MHX8-F1
#
_entry.id   AF-A0A7X2MHX8-F1
#
_cell.length_a   1.000
_cell.length_b   1.000
_cell.length_c   1.000
_cell.angle_alpha   90.00
_cell.angle_beta   90.00
_cell.angle_gamma   90.00
#
_symmetry.space_group_name_H-M   'P 1'
#
loop_
_entity.id
_entity.type
_entity.pdbx_description
1 polymer ?
#
loop_
_entity_poly.entity_id
_entity_poly.type
_entity_poly.pdbx_seq_one_letter_code
_entity_poly.pdbx_strand_id
1 'polypeptide(L)'
;ICNECVELAQSIIDTETKAEAQKDFTNIPTPHEIVDTLNQYVVGQEEAKKTLAVAVYNHYKRVNASLSDDDGTELQKSNICLVGPTGSGKT
;
A
#
# COMPACT_ATOMS: atom_id res chain seq x y z
N ILE A 1 2.43 -33.60 -25.82
CA ILE A 1 2.31 -32.16 -25.50
C ILE A 1 3.43 -31.43 -26.21
N CYS A 2 3.16 -30.28 -26.84
CA CYS A 2 4.13 -29.50 -27.63
C CYS A 2 4.80 -28.39 -26.79
N ASN A 3 6.02 -27.95 -27.11
CA ASN A 3 6.70 -26.90 -26.34
C ASN A 3 5.96 -25.56 -26.39
N GLU A 4 5.39 -25.19 -27.54
CA GLU A 4 4.55 -24.00 -27.71
C GLU A 4 3.29 -24.06 -26.81
N CYS A 5 2.74 -25.25 -26.61
CA CYS A 5 1.60 -25.50 -25.73
C CYS A 5 1.98 -25.28 -24.25
N VAL A 6 3.23 -25.60 -23.87
CA VAL A 6 3.75 -25.40 -22.52
C VAL A 6 4.01 -23.92 -22.26
N GLU A 7 4.60 -23.21 -23.22
CA GLU A 7 4.82 -21.75 -23.12
C GLU A 7 3.52 -20.97 -23.07
N LEU A 8 2.53 -21.34 -23.90
CA LEU A 8 1.21 -20.72 -23.88
C LEU A 8 0.53 -20.95 -22.52
N ALA A 9 0.52 -22.19 -22.02
CA ALA A 9 -0.05 -22.50 -20.71
C ALA A 9 0.65 -21.73 -19.58
N GLN A 10 1.98 -21.63 -19.62
CA GLN A 10 2.76 -20.86 -18.65
C GLN A 10 2.36 -19.37 -18.69
N SER A 11 2.24 -18.77 -19.88
CA SER A 11 1.85 -17.36 -20.01
C SER A 11 0.42 -17.07 -19.53
N ILE A 12 -0.50 -18.01 -19.70
CA ILE A 12 -1.88 -17.89 -19.21
C ILE A 12 -1.87 -17.87 -17.67
N ILE A 13 -1.15 -18.83 -17.06
CA ILE A 13 -1.01 -18.91 -15.60
C ILE A 13 -0.35 -17.65 -15.04
N ASP A 14 0.72 -17.16 -15.66
CA ASP A 14 1.42 -15.95 -15.22
C ASP A 14 0.52 -14.70 -15.31
N THR A 15 -0.33 -14.63 -16.34
CA THR A 15 -1.30 -13.54 -16.52
C THR A 15 -2.40 -13.59 -15.47
N GLU A 16 -2.96 -14.76 -15.20
CA GLU A 16 -3.98 -14.96 -14.15
C GLU A 16 -3.40 -14.63 -12.77
N THR A 17 -2.20 -15.11 -12.46
CA THR A 17 -1.53 -14.85 -11.17
C THR A 17 -1.23 -13.37 -10.96
N LYS A 18 -0.80 -12.65 -12.02
CA LYS A 18 -0.61 -11.20 -11.96
C LYS A 18 -1.93 -10.45 -11.75
N ALA A 19 -3.01 -10.87 -12.42
CA ALA A 19 -4.32 -10.27 -12.28
C ALA A 19 -4.92 -10.47 -10.86
N GLU A 20 -4.69 -11.64 -10.26
CA GLU A 20 -5.07 -11.92 -8.87
C GLU A 20 -4.28 -11.06 -7.88
N ALA A 21 -2.95 -10.99 -8.03
CA ALA A 21 -2.11 -10.13 -7.20
C ALA A 21 -2.54 -8.65 -7.30
N GLN A 22 -2.92 -8.17 -8.48
CA GLN A 22 -3.39 -6.79 -8.65
C GLN A 22 -4.69 -6.49 -7.90
N LYS A 23 -5.61 -7.47 -7.77
CA LYS A 23 -6.89 -7.29 -7.08
C LYS A 23 -6.73 -7.02 -5.59
N ASP A 24 -5.87 -7.76 -4.89
CA ASP A 24 -5.67 -7.61 -3.44
C ASP A 24 -5.16 -6.21 -3.05
N PHE A 25 -4.48 -5.55 -3.98
CA PHE A 25 -3.87 -4.26 -3.78
C PHE A 25 -4.76 -3.08 -4.22
N THR A 26 -5.85 -3.31 -4.97
CA THR A 26 -6.69 -2.21 -5.47
C THR A 26 -7.48 -1.44 -4.41
N ASN A 27 -7.77 -2.06 -3.26
CA ASN A 27 -8.67 -1.50 -2.26
C ASN A 27 -7.91 -0.90 -1.06
N ILE A 28 -7.08 0.12 -1.33
CA ILE A 28 -6.34 0.84 -0.28
C ILE A 28 -7.30 1.85 0.37
N PRO A 29 -7.50 1.82 1.71
CA PRO A 29 -8.33 2.81 2.39
C PRO A 29 -7.76 4.22 2.20
N THR A 30 -8.65 5.18 2.00
CA THR A 30 -8.30 6.59 1.90
C THR A 30 -7.67 7.10 3.20
N PRO A 31 -6.87 8.17 3.18
CA PRO A 31 -6.32 8.75 4.39
C PRO A 31 -7.38 9.11 5.45
N HIS A 32 -8.60 9.46 5.03
CA HIS A 32 -9.71 9.76 5.93
C HIS A 32 -10.17 8.50 6.69
N GLU A 33 -10.38 7.39 5.98
CA GLU A 33 -10.79 6.12 6.57
C GLU A 33 -9.72 5.56 7.54
N ILE A 34 -8.44 5.76 7.22
CA ILE A 34 -7.34 5.41 8.12
C ILE A 34 -7.40 6.24 9.40
N VAL A 35 -7.60 7.55 9.30
CA VAL A 35 -7.76 8.43 10.48
C VAL A 35 -8.98 8.04 11.30
N ASP A 36 -10.12 7.74 10.66
CA ASP A 36 -11.34 7.31 11.34
C ASP A 36 -11.13 6.02 12.13
N THR A 37 -10.37 5.09 11.57
CA THR A 37 -9.98 3.86 12.27
C THR A 37 -9.07 4.18 13.46
N LEU A 38 -8.07 5.05 13.28
CA LEU A 38 -7.17 5.47 14.37
C LEU A 38 -7.92 6.20 15.50
N ASN A 39 -8.97 6.95 15.18
CA ASN A 39 -9.81 7.65 16.15
C ASN A 39 -10.50 6.71 17.16
N GLN A 40 -10.67 5.43 16.81
CA GLN A 40 -11.26 4.43 17.71
C GLN A 40 -10.29 3.98 18.82
N TYR A 41 -8.98 4.17 18.62
CA TYR A 41 -7.93 3.69 19.53
C TYR A 41 -7.10 4.82 20.14
N VAL A 42 -6.90 5.93 19.41
CA VAL A 42 -6.04 7.04 19.80
C VAL A 42 -6.86 8.33 19.86
N VAL A 43 -6.99 8.87 21.07
CA VAL A 43 -7.70 10.13 21.32
C VAL A 43 -6.74 11.32 21.14
N GLY A 44 -7.16 12.33 20.36
CA GLY A 44 -6.31 13.48 20.01
C GLY A 44 -5.21 13.12 19.01
N GLN A 45 -4.08 13.82 19.04
CA GLN A 45 -2.94 13.59 18.13
C GLN A 45 -3.30 13.74 16.63
N GLU A 46 -4.17 14.70 16.29
CA GLU A 46 -4.71 14.87 14.93
C GLU A 46 -3.64 15.01 13.84
N GLU A 47 -2.59 15.79 14.11
CA GLU A 47 -1.49 16.00 13.17
C GLU A 47 -0.71 14.71 12.90
N ALA A 48 -0.42 13.93 13.95
CA ALA A 48 0.30 12.67 13.83
C ALA A 48 -0.53 11.63 13.07
N LYS A 49 -1.84 11.51 13.37
CA LYS A 49 -2.76 10.61 12.67
C LYS A 49 -2.86 10.95 11.18
N LYS A 50 -3.00 12.23 10.83
CA LYS A 50 -3.05 12.69 9.44
C LYS A 50 -1.75 12.39 8.70
N THR A 51 -0.60 12.67 9.32
CA THR A 51 0.72 12.42 8.73
C THR A 51 0.94 10.93 8.49
N LEU A 52 0.58 10.09 9.47
CA LEU A 52 0.66 8.64 9.37
C LEU A 52 -0.25 8.10 8.26
N ALA A 53 -1.50 8.56 8.22
CA ALA A 53 -2.47 8.12 7.23
C ALA A 53 -2.03 8.43 5.79
N VAL A 54 -1.51 9.63 5.55
CA VAL A 54 -0.97 10.02 4.22
C VAL A 54 0.26 9.19 3.87
N ALA A 55 1.19 8.99 4.81
CA ALA A 55 2.40 8.21 4.55
C ALA A 55 2.09 6.75 4.25
N VAL A 56 1.16 6.12 5.00
CA VAL A 56 0.72 4.74 4.79
C VAL A 56 -0.01 4.60 3.46
N TYR A 57 -0.93 5.52 3.14
CA TYR A 57 -1.62 5.53 1.86
C TYR A 57 -0.64 5.62 0.68
N ASN A 58 0.32 6.55 0.75
CA ASN A 58 1.35 6.70 -0.29
C ASN A 58 2.30 5.50 -0.34
N HIS A 59 2.60 4.87 0.80
CA HIS A 59 3.38 3.64 0.84
C HIS A 59 2.70 2.52 0.06
N TYR A 60 1.41 2.29 0.29
CA TYR A 60 0.65 1.27 -0.45
C TYR A 60 0.54 1.61 -1.94
N LYS A 61 0.24 2.86 -2.30
CA LYS A 61 0.23 3.30 -3.71
C LYS A 61 1.55 2.99 -4.42
N ARG A 62 2.68 3.23 -3.73
CA ARG A 62 4.00 2.93 -4.28
C ARG A 62 4.23 1.42 -4.43
N VAL A 63 3.87 0.61 -3.45
CA VAL A 63 4.00 -0.86 -3.55
C VAL A 63 3.20 -1.38 -4.75
N ASN A 64 1.98 -0.88 -4.95
CA ASN A 64 1.15 -1.26 -6.10
C ASN A 64 1.71 -0.80 -7.45
N ALA A 65 2.24 0.43 -7.49
CA ALA A 65 2.88 0.98 -8.68
C ALA A 65 4.20 0.28 -9.00
N SER A 66 4.82 -0.43 -8.06
CA SER A 66 5.98 -1.30 -8.35
C SER A 66 5.56 -2.67 -8.93
N LEU A 67 4.30 -3.07 -8.75
CA LEU A 67 3.73 -4.32 -9.30
C LEU A 67 3.13 -4.14 -10.70
N SER A 68 2.75 -2.90 -11.02
CA SER A 68 2.27 -2.48 -12.34
C SER A 68 3.48 -1.85 -13.02
N ASP A 69 3.99 -2.36 -14.14
CA ASP A 69 5.13 -1.79 -14.89
C ASP A 69 4.82 -0.38 -15.49
N ASP A 70 4.30 0.55 -14.69
CA ASP A 70 3.92 1.90 -15.09
C ASP A 70 5.16 2.80 -15.03
N ASP A 71 5.90 2.76 -16.14
CA ASP A 71 7.15 3.48 -16.38
C ASP A 71 6.90 4.99 -16.60
N GLY A 72 7.00 5.78 -15.53
CA GLY A 72 7.00 7.24 -15.70
C GLY A 72 7.24 8.08 -14.47
N THR A 73 6.98 7.57 -13.25
CA THR A 73 7.22 8.36 -12.03
C THR A 73 7.77 7.53 -10.87
N GLU A 74 9.03 7.78 -10.50
CA GLU A 74 9.64 7.21 -9.29
C GLU A 74 9.01 7.81 -8.03
N LEU A 75 8.26 6.99 -7.30
CA LEU A 75 7.70 7.37 -6.00
C LEU A 75 8.75 7.22 -4.89
N GLN A 76 9.22 8.35 -4.35
CA GLN A 76 10.21 8.41 -3.28
C GLN A 76 9.70 7.85 -1.93
N LYS A 77 10.61 7.30 -1.11
CA LYS A 77 10.27 6.81 0.24
C LYS A 77 10.19 7.97 1.24
N SER A 78 9.07 8.08 1.93
CA SER A 78 8.93 8.98 3.09
C SER A 78 8.83 8.14 4.37
N ASN A 79 9.89 8.12 5.16
CA ASN A 79 9.85 7.54 6.51
C ASN A 79 9.27 8.57 7.49
N ILE A 80 8.67 8.11 8.58
CA ILE A 80 8.14 8.96 9.66
C ILE A 80 9.03 8.81 10.90
N CYS A 81 9.29 9.92 11.58
CA CYS A 81 9.85 9.95 12.93
C CYS A 81 8.78 10.49 13.90
N LEU A 82 8.41 9.69 14.90
CA LEU A 82 7.41 10.08 15.92
C LEU A 82 8.13 10.63 17.16
N VAL A 83 7.80 11.86 17.55
CA VAL A 83 8.37 12.53 18.73
C VAL A 83 7.24 13.01 19.64
N GLY A 84 7.35 12.75 20.94
CA GLY A 84 6.36 13.17 21.92
C GLY A 84 6.64 12.68 23.34
N PRO A 85 6.00 13.26 24.37
CA PRO A 85 6.25 12.96 25.78
C PRO A 85 5.85 11.52 26.16
N THR A 86 6.28 11.03 27.33
CA THR A 86 5.88 9.70 27.82
C THR A 86 4.36 9.60 27.97
N GLY A 87 3.79 8.43 27.65
CA GLY A 87 2.33 8.20 27.74
C GLY A 87 1.48 8.85 26.64
N SER A 88 2.08 9.44 25.59
CA SER A 88 1.35 10.13 24.53
C SER A 88 0.73 9.24 23.44
N GLY A 89 0.79 7.90 23.58
CA GLY A 89 0.26 6.96 22.57
C GLY A 89 1.12 6.82 21.30
N LYS A 90 2.45 6.84 21.44
CA LYS A 90 3.38 6.57 20.31
C LYS A 90 3.55 5.07 19.99
N THR A 91 3.28 4.22 20.97
CA THR A 91 3.32 2.76 20.88
C THR A 91 1.91 2.27 20.64
#